data_AF-A0AAV5BSF1-F1
#
_entry.id   AF-A0AAV5BSF1-F1
#
_cell.length_a   1.000
_cell.length_b   1.000
_cell.length_c   1.000
_cell.angle_alpha   90.00
_cell.angle_beta   90.00
_cell.angle_gamma   90.00
#
_symmetry.space_group_name_H-M   'P 1'
#
loop_
_entity.id
_entity.type
_entity.pdbx_description
1 polymer ?
#
loop_
_entity_poly.entity_id
_entity_poly.type
_entity_poly.pdbx_seq_one_letter_code
_entity_poly.pdbx_strand_id
1 'polypeptide(L)'
;MLAAARSLRRLSSSSSSVRSLRRALSRPSPSPPSAPHPLPPLRTLTRALLPHLAAGSLVFNAPFSTSVPSRLGECGVKVSPAIPEAAEGEEEVEALVRHDTDAYAAVELALDSVVKVFTVSSSPNYFLPWQNKAQRESMGSGFVISGRRIVTNAHVIADHTFVLVRKHGSPTKYRAEVQAVGHECDLALLTVDSEEFWDGMNSLELGDIPFLQEGVAVVGYPQGGDNISVTKGVVSRVEPTQYAHGASQLMAIQIDAAINPGNSGGPAIMGDKVAGVAFQNLSGAENIGYIIPVPIIKRFISGVEESGKYSGFCTLGISCQATENIQLRECFGMRPDMTGVLVSRINPLSDAHRILKKDDILLEFDGVPIANDGTVPFRNRERITFDHLVSMKKPEETAVLKVLRDGKEQELNVTLRPLQPLVPVHQFDKLPSYYIFAGFVFIPLTQPYLHEFGEDWYNTSPRRLCERALRELPKKPGEQLVILSQVLMDDINVGYERLAELQVKKVNGVEVENLKHLCSIVESCTEENLRFDLDDERVIVLKYQNARLATSRVLKRHRIPSAMSSDLIDEQTANGEMEASCTS
;
A
#
# COMPACT_ATOMS: atom_id res chain seq x y z
N MET A 1 1.76 -61.23 46.88
CA MET A 1 1.58 -60.71 48.25
C MET A 1 0.57 -59.55 48.18
N LEU A 2 -0.73 -59.88 48.23
CA LEU A 2 -1.72 -59.48 49.27
C LEU A 2 -1.99 -57.95 49.25
N ALA A 3 -3.00 -57.46 48.53
CA ALA A 3 -4.44 -57.33 48.92
C ALA A 3 -4.68 -56.25 50.01
N ALA A 4 -5.74 -55.45 50.09
CA ALA A 4 -6.91 -55.10 49.29
C ALA A 4 -7.69 -53.99 50.06
N ALA A 5 -8.66 -53.36 49.39
CA ALA A 5 -9.96 -52.89 49.93
C ALA A 5 -10.11 -51.55 50.69
N ARG A 6 -10.75 -50.61 49.97
CA ARG A 6 -11.95 -49.78 50.30
C ARG A 6 -12.56 -49.90 51.71
N SER A 7 -12.98 -48.76 52.30
CA SER A 7 -14.40 -48.28 52.36
C SER A 7 -14.71 -47.32 53.53
N LEU A 8 -15.36 -46.18 53.19
CA LEU A 8 -16.45 -45.42 53.87
C LEU A 8 -16.53 -45.30 55.42
N ARG A 9 -16.66 -44.06 55.94
CA ARG A 9 -17.92 -43.51 56.53
C ARG A 9 -17.78 -42.08 57.10
N ARG A 10 -18.95 -41.42 57.18
CA ARG A 10 -19.30 -40.01 57.48
C ARG A 10 -19.40 -39.70 58.99
N LEU A 11 -19.69 -38.40 59.25
CA LEU A 11 -20.37 -37.76 60.42
C LEU A 11 -19.41 -37.28 61.53
N SER A 12 -19.59 -36.16 62.24
CA SER A 12 -20.54 -35.02 62.22
C SER A 12 -20.13 -34.04 63.33
N SER A 13 -20.10 -32.72 63.04
CA SER A 13 -20.67 -31.61 63.83
C SER A 13 -20.38 -31.44 65.34
N SER A 14 -19.92 -30.24 65.72
CA SER A 14 -20.45 -29.51 66.89
C SER A 14 -19.97 -28.05 66.94
N SER A 15 -20.93 -27.12 67.03
CA SER A 15 -20.87 -25.75 67.55
C SER A 15 -20.51 -25.77 69.07
N SER A 16 -20.17 -24.72 69.83
CA SER A 16 -20.57 -23.30 69.92
C SER A 16 -19.59 -22.61 70.92
N SER A 17 -19.08 -21.39 70.64
CA SER A 17 -19.52 -20.07 71.16
C SER A 17 -19.07 -19.66 72.59
N VAL A 18 -18.42 -18.48 72.69
CA VAL A 18 -18.78 -17.30 73.54
C VAL A 18 -17.56 -16.55 74.17
N ARG A 19 -17.35 -15.29 73.69
CA ARG A 19 -16.97 -13.99 74.36
C ARG A 19 -15.83 -13.95 75.41
N SER A 20 -15.00 -12.90 75.55
CA SER A 20 -14.89 -11.53 75.02
C SER A 20 -13.60 -10.88 75.54
N LEU A 21 -12.97 -9.96 74.79
CA LEU A 21 -12.55 -8.63 75.28
C LEU A 21 -12.01 -7.74 74.13
N ARG A 22 -12.63 -6.56 73.97
CA ARG A 22 -12.24 -5.41 73.12
C ARG A 22 -11.03 -4.70 73.74
N ARG A 23 -10.05 -4.17 72.98
CA ARG A 23 -9.91 -2.82 72.34
C ARG A 23 -8.44 -2.76 71.89
N ALA A 24 -7.91 -2.03 70.91
CA ALA A 24 -8.32 -1.00 69.97
C ALA A 24 -7.23 -0.93 68.87
N LEU A 25 -7.60 -0.52 67.65
CA LEU A 25 -6.83 0.28 66.66
C LEU A 25 -7.33 -0.05 65.24
N SER A 26 -8.28 0.75 64.78
CA SER A 26 -8.83 0.78 63.43
C SER A 26 -8.07 1.79 62.57
N ARG A 27 -7.52 1.35 61.43
CA ARG A 27 -7.16 2.22 60.29
C ARG A 27 -8.26 2.16 59.23
N PRO A 28 -8.59 3.26 58.53
CA PRO A 28 -9.67 3.28 57.55
C PRO A 28 -9.24 2.69 56.20
N SER A 29 -10.21 2.10 55.49
CA SER A 29 -10.13 1.64 54.09
C SER A 29 -10.03 2.80 53.11
N PRO A 30 -9.34 2.65 51.95
CA PRO A 30 -9.28 3.69 50.92
C PRO A 30 -10.61 3.82 50.17
N SER A 31 -10.97 5.06 49.84
CA SER A 31 -12.16 5.45 49.07
C SER A 31 -12.00 5.21 47.56
N PRO A 32 -13.11 5.03 46.80
CA PRO A 32 -13.09 4.86 45.34
C PRO A 32 -12.76 6.19 44.62
N PRO A 33 -12.27 6.14 43.36
CA PRO A 33 -11.95 7.34 42.59
C PRO A 33 -13.22 8.11 42.17
N SER A 34 -13.12 9.44 42.20
CA SER A 34 -14.15 10.41 41.83
C SER A 34 -14.41 10.46 40.33
N ALA A 35 -15.69 10.62 39.96
CA ALA A 35 -16.14 10.89 38.59
C ALA A 35 -15.58 12.23 38.03
N PRO A 36 -15.39 12.36 36.70
CA PRO A 36 -14.87 13.58 36.09
C PRO A 36 -15.92 14.71 36.09
N HIS A 37 -15.44 15.95 36.25
CA HIS A 37 -16.25 17.18 36.17
C HIS A 37 -16.79 17.44 34.75
N PRO A 38 -17.95 18.12 34.60
CA PRO A 38 -18.51 18.47 33.30
C PRO A 38 -17.75 19.64 32.64
N LEU A 39 -17.51 19.52 31.33
CA LEU A 39 -16.95 20.57 30.47
C LEU A 39 -17.94 21.74 30.28
N PRO A 40 -17.46 22.98 30.03
CA PRO A 40 -18.32 24.11 29.73
C PRO A 40 -18.92 24.00 28.31
N PRO A 41 -20.07 24.63 28.02
CA PRO A 41 -20.74 24.47 26.73
C PRO A 41 -19.99 25.20 25.61
N LEU A 42 -19.68 24.47 24.54
CA LEU A 42 -19.19 24.99 23.27
C LEU A 42 -20.31 25.80 22.60
N ARG A 43 -20.06 27.10 22.39
CA ARG A 43 -20.88 27.98 21.56
C ARG A 43 -20.84 27.48 20.12
N THR A 44 -21.99 27.08 19.61
CA THR A 44 -22.28 26.87 18.19
C THR A 44 -22.09 28.18 17.42
N LEU A 45 -21.09 28.24 16.54
CA LEU A 45 -21.05 29.22 15.46
C LEU A 45 -21.68 28.58 14.22
N THR A 46 -23.00 28.71 14.13
CA THR A 46 -23.73 28.65 12.87
C THR A 46 -23.40 29.92 12.09
N ARG A 47 -22.66 29.81 10.98
CA ARG A 47 -22.56 30.91 10.01
C ARG A 47 -23.30 30.51 8.76
N ALA A 48 -24.47 31.13 8.60
CA ALA A 48 -25.33 31.05 7.44
C ALA A 48 -24.61 31.62 6.19
N LEU A 49 -24.86 30.94 5.07
CA LEU A 49 -24.65 31.41 3.71
C LEU A 49 -25.78 32.39 3.31
N LEU A 50 -25.43 33.27 2.35
CA LEU A 50 -26.26 34.07 1.40
C LEU A 50 -26.16 35.62 1.51
N PRO A 51 -26.32 36.35 0.38
CA PRO A 51 -25.27 37.21 -0.21
C PRO A 51 -25.62 38.70 -0.21
N HIS A 52 -24.67 39.58 -0.53
CA HIS A 52 -24.97 40.85 -1.22
C HIS A 52 -23.77 41.40 -1.99
N LEU A 53 -24.06 41.81 -3.24
CA LEU A 53 -23.26 42.66 -4.12
C LEU A 53 -23.10 44.08 -3.53
N ALA A 54 -21.95 44.71 -3.79
CA ALA A 54 -21.81 45.93 -4.63
C ALA A 54 -20.63 46.85 -4.21
N ALA A 55 -19.78 47.12 -5.21
CA ALA A 55 -19.11 48.38 -5.59
C ALA A 55 -18.41 49.29 -4.56
N GLY A 56 -17.18 49.70 -4.90
CA GLY A 56 -16.61 50.96 -4.42
C GLY A 56 -15.08 51.05 -4.51
N SER A 57 -14.57 51.53 -5.64
CA SER A 57 -13.20 52.03 -5.81
C SER A 57 -12.88 53.13 -4.80
N LEU A 58 -11.63 53.22 -4.31
CA LEU A 58 -10.97 54.50 -4.02
C LEU A 58 -9.45 54.31 -3.85
N VAL A 59 -8.73 54.99 -4.72
CA VAL A 59 -7.29 55.22 -4.75
C VAL A 59 -6.92 56.20 -3.64
N PHE A 60 -5.80 55.99 -2.93
CA PHE A 60 -5.12 57.06 -2.21
C PHE A 60 -3.60 56.97 -2.36
N ASN A 61 -3.06 58.00 -3.04
CA ASN A 61 -1.66 58.40 -3.09
C ASN A 61 -1.23 59.02 -1.76
N ALA A 62 0.05 58.87 -1.40
CA ALA A 62 0.73 59.73 -0.43
C ALA A 62 2.13 60.10 -0.95
N PRO A 63 2.49 61.40 -1.05
CA PRO A 63 3.85 61.86 -1.32
C PRO A 63 4.47 62.65 -0.15
N PHE A 64 5.73 63.08 -0.36
CA PHE A 64 6.61 63.98 0.43
C PHE A 64 7.49 63.29 1.49
N SER A 65 8.76 63.67 1.72
CA SER A 65 9.55 64.84 1.34
C SER A 65 11.05 64.54 1.41
N THR A 66 11.84 65.21 0.57
CA THR A 66 13.31 65.26 0.56
C THR A 66 13.88 66.17 1.63
N SER A 67 15.04 65.82 2.21
CA SER A 67 16.00 66.83 2.70
C SER A 67 17.44 66.34 2.57
N VAL A 68 18.27 67.20 2.00
CA VAL A 68 19.73 67.10 1.81
C VAL A 68 20.41 67.91 2.92
N PRO A 69 21.65 67.58 3.29
CA PRO A 69 22.61 68.66 3.49
C PRO A 69 23.93 68.43 2.74
N SER A 70 24.37 69.49 2.07
CA SER A 70 25.67 69.71 1.45
C SER A 70 26.71 70.19 2.47
N ARG A 71 27.98 69.75 2.33
CA ARG A 71 29.17 70.55 2.68
C ARG A 71 30.43 70.07 1.94
N LEU A 72 31.17 71.04 1.41
CA LEU A 72 32.45 70.92 0.69
C LEU A 72 33.61 70.44 1.58
N GLY A 73 34.57 69.77 0.94
CA GLY A 73 35.94 69.60 1.41
C GLY A 73 36.80 68.83 0.40
N GLU A 74 37.56 69.55 -0.42
CA GLU A 74 38.59 68.99 -1.32
C GLU A 74 39.83 68.53 -0.53
N CYS A 75 40.36 67.34 -0.85
CA CYS A 75 41.80 67.11 -0.90
C CYS A 75 42.08 65.87 -1.77
N GLY A 76 42.84 66.07 -2.86
CA GLY A 76 43.14 65.04 -3.84
C GLY A 76 44.29 64.13 -3.41
N VAL A 77 44.15 62.84 -3.70
CA VAL A 77 45.25 61.90 -3.91
C VAL A 77 44.89 61.02 -5.10
N LYS A 78 45.72 61.05 -6.14
CA LYS A 78 45.65 60.17 -7.32
C LYS A 78 46.05 58.76 -6.92
N VAL A 79 45.19 57.78 -7.17
CA VAL A 79 45.56 56.37 -7.25
C VAL A 79 44.84 55.77 -8.46
N SER A 80 45.61 55.34 -9.46
CA SER A 80 45.13 54.51 -10.57
C SER A 80 44.99 53.06 -10.07
N PRO A 81 43.88 52.34 -10.34
CA PRO A 81 43.89 50.90 -10.21
C PRO A 81 44.29 50.26 -11.55
N ALA A 82 45.27 49.38 -11.48
CA ALA A 82 45.58 48.44 -12.54
C ALA A 82 44.45 47.41 -12.65
N ILE A 83 44.08 47.06 -13.88
CA ILE A 83 43.16 45.99 -14.23
C ILE A 83 43.89 44.66 -14.01
N PRO A 84 43.38 43.72 -13.18
CA PRO A 84 43.82 42.33 -13.24
C PRO A 84 43.11 41.64 -14.40
N GLU A 85 43.87 40.90 -15.22
CA GLU A 85 43.35 39.97 -16.22
C GLU A 85 42.35 38.99 -15.58
N ALA A 86 41.12 38.99 -16.11
CA ALA A 86 40.12 37.97 -15.86
C ALA A 86 40.33 36.86 -16.89
N ALA A 87 40.98 35.77 -16.49
CA ALA A 87 41.12 34.56 -17.30
C ALA A 87 40.72 33.27 -16.55
N GLU A 88 40.13 33.38 -15.36
CA GLU A 88 39.65 32.23 -14.58
C GLU A 88 38.12 32.18 -14.43
N GLY A 89 37.38 33.09 -15.10
CA GLY A 89 35.91 33.17 -15.00
C GLY A 89 35.14 32.64 -16.21
N GLU A 90 35.80 32.30 -17.31
CA GLU A 90 35.10 31.89 -18.55
C GLU A 90 34.68 30.42 -18.53
N GLU A 91 35.46 29.51 -17.91
CA GLU A 91 35.07 28.09 -17.80
C GLU A 91 33.91 27.86 -16.83
N GLU A 92 33.84 28.55 -15.69
CA GLU A 92 32.71 28.45 -14.75
C GLU A 92 31.43 29.07 -15.33
N VAL A 93 31.53 30.19 -16.06
CA VAL A 93 30.39 30.84 -16.69
C VAL A 93 29.92 30.06 -17.93
N GLU A 94 30.82 29.48 -18.74
CA GLU A 94 30.43 28.56 -19.82
C GLU A 94 29.80 27.27 -19.28
N ALA A 95 30.30 26.71 -18.17
CA ALA A 95 29.71 25.52 -17.56
C ALA A 95 28.30 25.80 -17.00
N LEU A 96 28.09 26.94 -16.34
CA LEU A 96 26.78 27.38 -15.87
C LEU A 96 25.80 27.66 -17.02
N VAL A 97 26.27 28.25 -18.13
CA VAL A 97 25.44 28.53 -19.32
C VAL A 97 25.13 27.26 -20.12
N ARG A 98 26.05 26.29 -20.17
CA ARG A 98 25.81 24.96 -20.76
C ARG A 98 24.80 24.15 -19.95
N HIS A 99 24.89 24.18 -18.62
CA HIS A 99 23.92 23.49 -17.76
C HIS A 99 22.47 24.03 -17.89
N ASP A 100 22.29 25.33 -18.13
CA ASP A 100 20.96 25.93 -18.27
C ASP A 100 20.34 25.68 -19.66
N THR A 101 21.17 25.53 -20.70
CA THR A 101 20.73 25.18 -22.07
C THR A 101 20.31 23.72 -22.19
N ASP A 102 21.02 22.80 -21.55
CA ASP A 102 20.65 21.37 -21.50
C ASP A 102 19.31 21.15 -20.81
N ALA A 103 19.05 21.88 -19.72
CA ALA A 103 17.79 21.79 -18.98
C ALA A 103 16.58 22.35 -19.74
N TYR A 104 16.79 23.30 -20.66
CA TYR A 104 15.72 23.82 -21.52
C TYR A 104 15.39 22.85 -22.64
N ALA A 105 16.42 22.28 -23.29
CA ALA A 105 16.26 21.27 -24.34
C ALA A 105 15.58 19.98 -23.81
N ALA A 106 15.92 19.56 -22.59
CA ALA A 106 15.28 18.47 -21.89
C ALA A 106 13.78 18.68 -21.64
N VAL A 107 13.39 19.92 -21.30
CA VAL A 107 11.99 20.29 -21.08
C VAL A 107 11.23 20.30 -22.40
N GLU A 108 11.81 20.83 -23.49
CA GLU A 108 11.16 20.79 -24.81
C GLU A 108 10.91 19.35 -25.28
N LEU A 109 11.89 18.45 -25.14
CA LEU A 109 11.70 17.02 -25.46
C LEU A 109 10.56 16.39 -24.64
N ALA A 110 10.41 16.80 -23.37
CA ALA A 110 9.33 16.32 -22.52
C ALA A 110 7.96 16.89 -22.93
N LEU A 111 7.87 18.11 -23.47
CA LEU A 111 6.60 18.72 -23.91
C LEU A 111 5.89 17.86 -24.96
N ASP A 112 6.63 17.32 -25.93
CA ASP A 112 6.10 16.50 -27.03
C ASP A 112 6.00 15.00 -26.69
N SER A 113 6.34 14.62 -25.46
CA SER A 113 6.33 13.23 -25.01
C SER A 113 5.37 12.98 -23.85
N VAL A 114 5.03 14.02 -23.09
CA VAL A 114 4.18 13.95 -21.89
C VAL A 114 2.71 14.15 -22.27
N VAL A 115 1.85 13.34 -21.65
CA VAL A 115 0.41 13.33 -21.89
C VAL A 115 -0.37 13.50 -20.61
N LYS A 116 -1.55 14.11 -20.70
CA LYS A 116 -2.50 14.18 -19.61
C LYS A 116 -3.38 12.92 -19.66
N VAL A 117 -3.46 12.22 -18.54
CA VAL A 117 -4.30 11.02 -18.37
C VAL A 117 -5.59 11.43 -17.68
N PHE A 118 -6.72 10.98 -18.21
CA PHE A 118 -8.04 11.13 -17.61
C PHE A 118 -8.60 9.75 -17.33
N THR A 119 -9.00 9.53 -16.08
CA THR A 119 -9.52 8.23 -15.65
C THR A 119 -10.92 8.42 -15.10
N VAL A 120 -11.82 7.60 -15.60
CA VAL A 120 -13.10 7.35 -14.95
C VAL A 120 -12.94 6.07 -14.14
N SER A 121 -13.24 6.13 -12.84
CA SER A 121 -13.06 5.00 -11.92
C SER A 121 -14.33 4.72 -11.13
N SER A 122 -14.55 3.45 -10.78
CA SER A 122 -15.64 3.02 -9.90
C SER A 122 -15.17 1.87 -9.02
N SER A 123 -14.68 2.22 -7.82
CA SER A 123 -14.18 1.27 -6.84
C SER A 123 -15.32 0.43 -6.24
N PRO A 124 -15.09 -0.85 -5.89
CA PRO A 124 -16.09 -1.68 -5.23
C PRO A 124 -16.44 -1.19 -3.81
N ASN A 125 -17.62 -1.55 -3.32
CA ASN A 125 -18.00 -1.40 -1.92
C ASN A 125 -17.72 -2.71 -1.17
N TYR A 126 -16.82 -2.71 -0.19
CA TYR A 126 -16.44 -3.95 0.50
C TYR A 126 -17.46 -4.43 1.54
N PHE A 127 -18.32 -3.54 2.07
CA PHE A 127 -19.45 -3.93 2.91
C PHE A 127 -20.61 -4.54 2.10
N LEU A 128 -20.79 -4.05 0.87
CA LEU A 128 -21.81 -4.51 -0.08
C LEU A 128 -21.13 -4.94 -1.39
N PRO A 129 -20.44 -6.09 -1.41
CA PRO A 129 -19.52 -6.49 -2.49
C PRO A 129 -20.18 -6.68 -3.87
N TRP A 130 -21.52 -6.72 -3.93
CA TRP A 130 -22.31 -6.70 -5.17
C TRP A 130 -22.59 -5.29 -5.72
N GLN A 131 -22.02 -4.24 -5.10
CA GLN A 131 -22.19 -2.84 -5.50
C GLN A 131 -20.84 -2.16 -5.68
N ASN A 132 -20.79 -1.20 -6.60
CA ASN A 132 -19.69 -0.24 -6.69
C ASN A 132 -20.07 1.08 -6.03
N LYS A 133 -19.05 1.83 -5.62
CA LYS A 133 -19.19 3.22 -5.19
C LYS A 133 -19.47 4.10 -6.41
N ALA A 134 -19.98 5.31 -6.14
CA ALA A 134 -20.26 6.29 -7.17
C ALA A 134 -19.01 6.55 -8.03
N GLN A 135 -19.22 6.64 -9.34
CA GLN A 135 -18.17 6.92 -10.31
C GLN A 135 -17.48 8.25 -9.99
N ARG A 136 -16.17 8.29 -10.17
CA ARG A 136 -15.34 9.48 -10.01
C ARG A 136 -14.47 9.69 -11.23
N GLU A 137 -14.13 10.95 -11.47
CA GLU A 137 -13.15 11.34 -12.47
C GLU A 137 -11.88 11.80 -11.77
N SER A 138 -10.75 11.33 -12.25
CA SER A 138 -9.43 11.76 -11.81
C SER A 138 -8.58 12.11 -13.03
N MET A 139 -7.48 12.83 -12.76
CA MET A 139 -6.50 13.17 -13.77
C MET A 139 -5.10 12.94 -13.22
N GLY A 140 -4.19 12.57 -14.11
CA GLY A 140 -2.77 12.40 -13.84
C GLY A 140 -1.96 12.70 -15.08
N SER A 141 -0.69 12.32 -15.03
CA SER A 141 0.25 12.48 -16.12
C SER A 141 0.75 11.13 -16.60
N GLY A 142 1.29 11.09 -17.82
CA GLY A 142 1.98 9.95 -18.37
C GLY A 142 3.00 10.42 -19.39
N PHE A 143 3.84 9.53 -19.88
CA PHE A 143 4.79 9.86 -20.95
C PHE A 143 5.03 8.69 -21.89
N VAL A 144 5.34 9.02 -23.13
CA VAL A 144 5.61 8.05 -24.18
C VAL A 144 7.01 7.46 -24.01
N ILE A 145 7.07 6.13 -24.10
CA ILE A 145 8.31 5.34 -24.19
C ILE A 145 8.34 4.57 -25.52
N SER A 146 9.47 3.97 -25.83
CA SER A 146 9.65 3.15 -27.03
C SER A 146 8.60 2.04 -27.15
N GLY A 147 8.19 1.76 -28.39
CA GLY A 147 7.19 0.71 -28.69
C GLY A 147 5.75 1.18 -28.59
N ARG A 148 5.50 2.50 -28.74
CA ARG A 148 4.15 3.09 -28.72
C ARG A 148 3.37 2.76 -27.44
N ARG A 149 4.04 2.98 -26.31
CA ARG A 149 3.48 2.77 -24.98
C ARG A 149 3.60 4.04 -24.15
N ILE A 150 2.67 4.22 -23.23
CA ILE A 150 2.65 5.31 -22.27
C ILE A 150 2.86 4.71 -20.88
N VAL A 151 3.83 5.24 -20.13
CA VAL A 151 4.00 4.93 -18.71
C VAL A 151 3.20 5.95 -17.89
N THR A 152 2.49 5.47 -16.87
CA THR A 152 1.84 6.30 -15.84
C THR A 152 1.88 5.56 -14.50
N ASN A 153 1.29 6.14 -13.44
CA ASN A 153 1.14 5.43 -12.17
C ASN A 153 -0.07 4.51 -12.15
N ALA A 154 0.02 3.43 -11.38
CA ALA A 154 -1.11 2.53 -11.19
C ALA A 154 -2.26 3.23 -10.44
N HIS A 155 -1.98 4.10 -9.47
CA HIS A 155 -3.04 4.82 -8.74
C HIS A 155 -3.81 5.82 -9.61
N VAL A 156 -3.22 6.30 -10.71
CA VAL A 156 -3.90 7.20 -11.66
C VAL A 156 -5.01 6.46 -12.42
N ILE A 157 -4.83 5.15 -12.64
CA ILE A 157 -5.75 4.30 -13.40
C ILE A 157 -6.41 3.20 -12.55
N ALA A 158 -6.34 3.28 -11.22
CA ALA A 158 -6.90 2.27 -10.34
C ALA A 158 -8.44 2.27 -10.40
N ASP A 159 -9.02 1.07 -10.43
CA ASP A 159 -10.46 0.80 -10.56
C ASP A 159 -11.08 1.48 -11.79
N HIS A 160 -10.31 1.63 -12.86
CA HIS A 160 -10.74 2.32 -14.07
C HIS A 160 -11.88 1.58 -14.77
N THR A 161 -12.85 2.35 -15.25
CA THR A 161 -13.86 1.90 -16.21
C THR A 161 -13.61 2.47 -17.61
N PHE A 162 -12.91 3.62 -17.68
CA PHE A 162 -12.57 4.26 -18.95
C PHE A 162 -11.33 5.15 -18.78
N VAL A 163 -10.41 5.09 -19.75
CA VAL A 163 -9.16 5.88 -19.75
C VAL A 163 -9.04 6.65 -21.06
N LEU A 164 -8.73 7.94 -20.94
CA LEU A 164 -8.40 8.82 -22.07
C LEU A 164 -7.03 9.45 -21.85
N VAL A 165 -6.33 9.75 -22.95
CA VAL A 165 -5.09 10.53 -22.95
C VAL A 165 -5.19 11.73 -23.89
N ARG A 166 -4.47 12.80 -23.57
CA ARG A 166 -4.40 14.01 -24.41
C ARG A 166 -2.96 14.49 -24.52
N LYS A 167 -2.54 14.81 -25.75
CA LYS A 167 -1.23 15.40 -26.04
C LYS A 167 -1.13 16.82 -25.49
N HIS A 168 0.09 17.29 -25.25
CA HIS A 168 0.33 18.72 -25.07
C HIS A 168 -0.11 19.51 -26.31
N GLY A 169 -0.68 20.70 -26.11
CA GLY A 169 -1.14 21.58 -27.20
C GLY A 169 -2.35 21.08 -28.02
N SER A 170 -2.80 19.84 -27.84
CA SER A 170 -3.95 19.28 -28.57
C SER A 170 -5.24 19.33 -27.75
N PRO A 171 -6.38 19.72 -28.34
CA PRO A 171 -7.69 19.62 -27.68
C PRO A 171 -8.25 18.18 -27.71
N THR A 172 -7.71 17.29 -28.55
CA THR A 172 -8.27 15.97 -28.83
C THR A 172 -7.88 14.96 -27.75
N LYS A 173 -8.89 14.30 -27.16
CA LYS A 173 -8.70 13.17 -26.26
C LYS A 173 -8.78 11.86 -27.05
N TYR A 174 -7.85 10.96 -26.82
CA TYR A 174 -7.80 9.63 -27.43
C TYR A 174 -8.08 8.58 -26.38
N ARG A 175 -8.81 7.53 -26.75
CA ARG A 175 -9.03 6.38 -25.87
C ARG A 175 -7.71 5.64 -25.69
N ALA A 176 -7.38 5.33 -24.43
CA ALA A 176 -6.25 4.50 -24.08
C ALA A 176 -6.74 3.17 -23.51
N GLU A 177 -5.97 2.12 -23.76
CA GLU A 177 -6.19 0.78 -23.18
C GLU A 177 -5.09 0.49 -22.16
N VAL A 178 -5.47 -0.16 -21.06
CA VAL A 178 -4.52 -0.57 -20.02
C VAL A 178 -3.90 -1.90 -20.41
N GLN A 179 -2.62 -1.88 -20.77
CA GLN A 179 -1.86 -3.07 -21.15
C GLN A 179 -1.43 -3.87 -19.92
N ALA A 180 -0.95 -3.20 -18.87
CA ALA A 180 -0.51 -3.85 -17.63
C ALA A 180 -0.53 -2.88 -16.45
N VAL A 181 -0.74 -3.41 -15.25
CA VAL A 181 -0.73 -2.66 -13.99
C VAL A 181 0.10 -3.40 -12.96
N GLY A 182 1.04 -2.69 -12.34
CA GLY A 182 1.83 -3.14 -11.22
C GLY A 182 1.56 -2.26 -10.00
N HIS A 183 0.53 -2.60 -9.21
CA HIS A 183 0.15 -1.83 -8.02
C HIS A 183 1.28 -1.74 -6.99
N GLU A 184 2.06 -2.82 -6.82
CA GLU A 184 3.17 -2.86 -5.86
C GLU A 184 4.24 -1.80 -6.17
N CYS A 185 4.59 -1.58 -7.43
CA CYS A 185 5.52 -0.52 -7.86
C CYS A 185 4.83 0.75 -8.33
N ASP A 186 3.51 0.85 -8.21
CA ASP A 186 2.71 1.97 -8.67
C ASP A 186 2.97 2.40 -10.12
N LEU A 187 3.06 1.42 -11.04
CA LEU A 187 3.28 1.66 -12.47
C LEU A 187 2.18 1.03 -13.33
N ALA A 188 1.83 1.67 -14.44
CA ALA A 188 0.94 1.14 -15.45
C ALA A 188 1.47 1.44 -16.86
N LEU A 189 1.17 0.54 -17.80
CA LEU A 189 1.41 0.71 -19.23
C LEU A 189 0.08 0.89 -19.94
N LEU A 190 0.00 1.94 -20.77
CA LEU A 190 -1.13 2.21 -21.64
C LEU A 190 -0.73 2.16 -23.11
N THR A 191 -1.69 1.81 -23.96
CA THR A 191 -1.59 1.86 -25.42
C THR A 191 -2.72 2.71 -26.00
N VAL A 192 -2.52 3.22 -27.22
CA VAL A 192 -3.51 4.01 -27.96
C VAL A 192 -3.54 3.50 -29.40
N ASP A 193 -4.73 3.13 -29.88
CA ASP A 193 -4.88 2.55 -31.23
C ASP A 193 -4.82 3.61 -32.34
N SER A 194 -5.16 4.86 -32.03
CA SER A 194 -5.20 5.93 -33.03
C SER A 194 -3.79 6.32 -33.51
N GLU A 195 -3.50 6.13 -34.79
CA GLU A 195 -2.24 6.58 -35.42
C GLU A 195 -2.03 8.10 -35.28
N GLU A 196 -3.11 8.89 -35.37
CA GLU A 196 -3.08 10.35 -35.23
C GLU A 196 -2.56 10.80 -33.85
N PHE A 197 -2.74 9.96 -32.82
CA PHE A 197 -2.16 10.24 -31.52
C PHE A 197 -0.62 10.19 -31.59
N TRP A 198 -0.06 9.19 -32.27
CA TRP A 198 1.39 8.99 -32.37
C TRP A 198 2.11 9.98 -33.28
N ASP A 199 1.38 10.63 -34.19
CA ASP A 199 1.94 11.68 -35.04
C ASP A 199 2.49 12.85 -34.21
N GLY A 200 3.80 13.09 -34.36
CA GLY A 200 4.55 14.13 -33.66
C GLY A 200 4.94 13.80 -32.22
N MET A 201 4.61 12.60 -31.71
CA MET A 201 5.04 12.19 -30.36
C MET A 201 6.47 11.66 -30.39
N ASN A 202 7.29 12.11 -29.44
CA ASN A 202 8.62 11.57 -29.21
C ASN A 202 8.59 10.55 -28.06
N SER A 203 9.43 9.51 -28.16
CA SER A 203 9.61 8.56 -27.06
C SER A 203 10.79 8.99 -26.19
N LEU A 204 10.58 9.02 -24.87
CA LEU A 204 11.65 9.30 -23.93
C LEU A 204 12.46 8.04 -23.65
N GLU A 205 13.78 8.21 -23.57
CA GLU A 205 14.70 7.14 -23.18
C GLU A 205 14.82 7.03 -21.65
N LEU A 206 14.86 5.79 -21.15
CA LEU A 206 15.07 5.52 -19.73
C LEU A 206 16.57 5.54 -19.41
N GLY A 207 16.97 6.44 -18.51
CA GLY A 207 18.36 6.62 -18.09
C GLY A 207 18.82 5.66 -16.99
N ASP A 208 19.67 6.18 -16.11
CA ASP A 208 20.19 5.50 -14.93
C ASP A 208 19.66 6.18 -13.66
N ILE A 209 19.89 5.55 -12.50
CA ILE A 209 19.56 6.18 -11.21
C ILE A 209 20.53 7.35 -11.01
N PRO A 210 20.03 8.56 -10.73
CA PRO A 210 20.84 9.75 -10.50
C PRO A 210 21.62 9.66 -9.18
N PHE A 211 22.73 10.40 -9.10
CA PHE A 211 23.49 10.61 -7.86
C PHE A 211 22.88 11.72 -7.01
N LEU A 212 23.23 11.74 -5.72
CA LEU A 212 22.85 12.82 -4.82
C LEU A 212 23.30 14.18 -5.40
N GLN A 213 22.44 15.19 -5.23
CA GLN A 213 22.59 16.56 -5.73
C GLN A 213 22.50 16.75 -7.25
N GLU A 214 22.29 15.69 -8.04
CA GLU A 214 22.03 15.87 -9.48
C GLU A 214 20.67 16.54 -9.71
N GLY A 215 20.64 17.44 -10.69
CA GLY A 215 19.46 18.19 -11.07
C GLY A 215 18.41 17.31 -11.76
N VAL A 216 17.17 17.45 -11.32
CA VAL A 216 16.02 16.71 -11.86
C VAL A 216 14.84 17.65 -12.11
N ALA A 217 14.17 17.47 -13.24
CA ALA A 217 12.98 18.22 -13.62
C ALA A 217 11.79 17.26 -13.73
N VAL A 218 10.74 17.50 -12.95
CA VAL A 218 9.49 16.75 -13.04
C VAL A 218 8.54 17.49 -13.97
N VAL A 219 8.02 16.77 -14.95
CA VAL A 219 7.13 17.32 -15.97
C VAL A 219 5.77 16.64 -15.87
N GLY A 220 4.69 17.41 -15.83
CA GLY A 220 3.34 16.84 -15.71
C GLY A 220 2.23 17.88 -15.79
N TYR A 221 1.01 17.44 -15.50
CA TYR A 221 -0.21 18.25 -15.53
C TYR A 221 -0.77 18.41 -14.11
N PRO A 222 -0.62 19.57 -13.47
CA PRO A 222 -1.12 19.77 -12.12
C PRO A 222 -2.65 19.75 -12.10
N GLN A 223 -3.22 19.40 -10.95
CA GLN A 223 -4.65 19.34 -10.76
C GLN A 223 -5.34 20.68 -11.11
N GLY A 224 -6.41 20.62 -11.90
CA GLY A 224 -7.21 21.79 -12.28
C GLY A 224 -6.66 22.62 -13.45
N GLY A 225 -5.45 22.32 -13.95
CA GLY A 225 -4.85 22.98 -15.11
C GLY A 225 -4.79 22.07 -16.35
N ASP A 226 -4.90 22.66 -17.54
CA ASP A 226 -4.72 21.96 -18.82
C ASP A 226 -3.34 22.17 -19.44
N ASN A 227 -2.56 23.11 -18.88
CA ASN A 227 -1.19 23.36 -19.26
C ASN A 227 -0.25 22.45 -18.48
N ILE A 228 0.88 22.18 -19.12
CA ILE A 228 1.97 21.44 -18.50
C ILE A 228 2.67 22.30 -17.44
N SER A 229 3.20 21.66 -16.41
CA SER A 229 3.98 22.26 -15.34
C SER A 229 5.30 21.54 -15.24
N VAL A 230 6.35 22.30 -14.95
CA VAL A 230 7.70 21.79 -14.71
C VAL A 230 8.13 22.25 -13.32
N THR A 231 8.52 21.30 -12.48
CA THR A 231 9.15 21.59 -11.18
C THR A 231 10.58 21.06 -11.21
N LYS A 232 11.54 21.92 -10.85
CA LYS A 232 12.95 21.55 -10.79
C LYS A 232 13.38 21.39 -9.34
N GLY A 233 14.32 20.49 -9.12
CA GLY A 233 14.97 20.25 -7.84
C GLY A 233 16.22 19.41 -8.04
N VAL A 234 16.70 18.83 -6.96
CA VAL A 234 17.83 17.91 -6.93
C VAL A 234 17.44 16.60 -6.25
N VAL A 235 18.28 15.59 -6.45
CA VAL A 235 18.17 14.32 -5.73
C VAL A 235 18.68 14.47 -4.31
N SER A 236 17.78 14.25 -3.36
CA SER A 236 18.03 14.38 -1.93
C SER A 236 18.46 13.06 -1.29
N ARG A 237 17.90 11.93 -1.75
CA ARG A 237 18.17 10.60 -1.19
C ARG A 237 17.77 9.49 -2.15
N VAL A 238 18.42 8.33 -2.06
CA VAL A 238 17.97 7.07 -2.65
C VAL A 238 17.84 6.04 -1.55
N GLU A 239 16.62 5.60 -1.25
CA GLU A 239 16.37 4.64 -0.17
C GLU A 239 15.13 3.77 -0.44
N PRO A 240 14.98 2.63 0.25
CA PRO A 240 13.73 1.89 0.25
C PRO A 240 12.66 2.72 0.95
N THR A 241 11.53 2.90 0.27
CA THR A 241 10.41 3.70 0.76
C THR A 241 9.12 2.89 0.65
N GLN A 242 8.17 3.16 1.53
CA GLN A 242 6.83 2.59 1.40
C GLN A 242 6.11 3.18 0.21
N TYR A 243 5.72 2.34 -0.75
CA TYR A 243 4.84 2.71 -1.84
C TYR A 243 3.41 2.69 -1.30
N ALA A 244 2.82 3.87 -1.05
CA ALA A 244 1.53 3.97 -0.35
C ALA A 244 0.40 3.23 -1.08
N HIS A 245 0.39 3.29 -2.42
CA HIS A 245 -0.58 2.58 -3.25
C HIS A 245 -0.40 1.06 -3.21
N GLY A 246 0.84 0.58 -3.25
CA GLY A 246 1.16 -0.84 -3.34
C GLY A 246 1.31 -1.56 -2.00
N ALA A 247 1.41 -0.81 -0.89
CA ALA A 247 1.87 -1.28 0.42
C ALA A 247 3.14 -2.14 0.37
N SER A 248 4.01 -1.86 -0.61
CA SER A 248 5.29 -2.54 -0.80
C SER A 248 6.43 -1.63 -0.32
N GLN A 249 7.59 -2.22 -0.04
CA GLN A 249 8.84 -1.50 0.22
C GLN A 249 9.76 -1.72 -0.97
N LEU A 250 9.95 -0.68 -1.77
CA LEU A 250 10.82 -0.71 -2.95
C LEU A 250 11.72 0.51 -2.93
N MET A 251 12.81 0.46 -3.70
CA MET A 251 13.69 1.62 -3.86
C MET A 251 12.92 2.78 -4.48
N ALA A 252 13.00 3.94 -3.84
CA ALA A 252 12.55 5.22 -4.38
C ALA A 252 13.69 6.25 -4.35
N ILE A 253 13.60 7.26 -5.21
CA ILE A 253 14.48 8.42 -5.15
C ILE A 253 13.67 9.58 -4.57
N GLN A 254 14.17 10.16 -3.48
CA GLN A 254 13.65 11.37 -2.89
C GLN A 254 14.26 12.58 -3.61
N ILE A 255 13.41 13.55 -3.96
CA ILE A 255 13.79 14.81 -4.59
C ILE A 255 13.20 15.98 -3.80
N ASP A 256 13.80 17.16 -3.91
CA ASP A 256 13.27 18.39 -3.31
C ASP A 256 12.37 19.21 -4.26
N ALA A 257 12.16 18.72 -5.49
CA ALA A 257 11.19 19.29 -6.41
C ALA A 257 9.76 19.03 -5.90
N ALA A 258 8.90 20.04 -6.03
CA ALA A 258 7.50 19.91 -5.65
C ALA A 258 6.77 18.88 -6.53
N ILE A 259 6.15 17.89 -5.88
CA ILE A 259 5.21 16.94 -6.50
C ILE A 259 3.81 17.29 -6.02
N ASN A 260 2.98 17.77 -6.95
CA ASN A 260 1.59 18.11 -6.70
C ASN A 260 0.66 17.06 -7.32
N PRO A 261 -0.57 16.89 -6.78
CA PRO A 261 -1.60 16.07 -7.43
C PRO A 261 -1.75 16.43 -8.92
N GLY A 262 -1.79 15.41 -9.77
CA GLY A 262 -1.83 15.54 -11.22
C GLY A 262 -0.47 15.33 -11.91
N ASN A 263 0.65 15.72 -11.29
CA ASN A 263 1.99 15.43 -11.85
C ASN A 263 2.36 13.94 -11.73
N SER A 264 1.70 13.20 -10.82
CA SER A 264 1.86 11.76 -10.68
C SER A 264 1.66 11.05 -12.02
N GLY A 265 2.61 10.19 -12.35
CA GLY A 265 2.71 9.43 -13.59
C GLY A 265 3.55 10.12 -14.66
N GLY A 266 3.89 11.40 -14.48
CA GLY A 266 4.78 12.14 -15.36
C GLY A 266 6.25 11.77 -15.15
N PRO A 267 7.13 12.07 -16.12
CA PRO A 267 8.53 11.73 -16.04
C PRO A 267 9.29 12.73 -15.16
N ALA A 268 10.27 12.21 -14.44
CA ALA A 268 11.36 12.98 -13.87
C ALA A 268 12.56 12.88 -14.80
N ILE A 269 13.03 14.00 -15.33
CA ILE A 269 14.05 14.11 -16.37
C ILE A 269 15.37 14.58 -15.76
N MET A 270 16.47 13.93 -16.15
CA MET A 270 17.85 14.30 -15.85
C MET A 270 18.63 14.30 -17.17
N GLY A 271 19.16 15.46 -17.56
CA GLY A 271 19.70 15.65 -18.91
C GLY A 271 18.60 15.39 -19.94
N ASP A 272 18.87 14.56 -20.94
CA ASP A 272 17.92 14.16 -22.00
C ASP A 272 17.15 12.85 -21.69
N LYS A 273 17.29 12.30 -20.48
CA LYS A 273 16.76 10.98 -20.12
C LYS A 273 15.84 10.99 -18.91
N VAL A 274 14.97 9.99 -18.83
CA VAL A 274 14.09 9.76 -17.68
C VAL A 274 14.90 9.14 -16.54
N ALA A 275 14.93 9.82 -15.39
CA ALA A 275 15.48 9.33 -14.12
C ALA A 275 14.43 8.58 -13.27
N GLY A 276 13.14 8.81 -13.52
CA GLY A 276 12.06 8.09 -12.85
C GLY A 276 10.66 8.56 -13.20
N VAL A 277 9.64 8.01 -12.52
CA VAL A 277 8.24 8.45 -12.61
C VAL A 277 7.83 9.15 -11.33
N ALA A 278 7.34 10.39 -11.40
CA ALA A 278 6.79 11.08 -10.23
C ALA A 278 5.55 10.33 -9.70
N PHE A 279 5.43 10.12 -8.38
CA PHE A 279 4.28 9.35 -7.86
C PHE A 279 3.67 9.88 -6.55
N GLN A 280 4.45 10.02 -5.47
CA GLN A 280 3.92 10.40 -4.15
C GLN A 280 4.75 11.51 -3.48
N ASN A 281 4.11 12.25 -2.58
CA ASN A 281 4.76 13.15 -1.64
C ASN A 281 4.66 12.58 -0.22
N LEU A 282 5.51 13.06 0.70
CA LEU A 282 5.36 12.74 2.12
C LEU A 282 4.33 13.68 2.75
N SER A 283 3.17 13.15 3.14
CA SER A 283 2.12 13.94 3.80
C SER A 283 2.65 14.70 5.01
N GLY A 284 2.45 16.03 5.04
CA GLY A 284 2.88 16.90 6.13
C GLY A 284 4.34 17.36 6.08
N ALA A 285 5.10 16.97 5.04
CA ALA A 285 6.41 17.53 4.76
C ALA A 285 6.36 18.46 3.54
N GLU A 286 7.08 19.57 3.61
CA GLU A 286 7.26 20.49 2.48
C GLU A 286 8.49 20.08 1.67
N ASN A 287 8.42 20.21 0.34
CA ASN A 287 9.54 19.94 -0.57
C ASN A 287 10.15 18.53 -0.43
N ILE A 288 9.31 17.52 -0.21
CA ILE A 288 9.70 16.11 -0.25
C ILE A 288 8.80 15.40 -1.28
N GLY A 289 9.37 15.18 -2.46
CA GLY A 289 8.80 14.38 -3.52
C GLY A 289 9.51 13.05 -3.67
N TYR A 290 8.83 12.04 -4.20
CA TYR A 290 9.44 10.77 -4.58
C TYR A 290 9.20 10.45 -6.05
N ILE A 291 10.20 9.84 -6.66
CA ILE A 291 10.13 9.28 -8.01
C ILE A 291 10.46 7.78 -7.98
N ILE A 292 9.76 7.03 -8.83
CA ILE A 292 9.96 5.59 -9.05
C ILE A 292 11.21 5.44 -9.93
N PRO A 293 12.29 4.80 -9.45
CA PRO A 293 13.58 4.76 -10.15
C PRO A 293 13.54 3.91 -11.42
N VAL A 294 14.39 4.23 -12.39
CA VAL A 294 14.49 3.47 -13.65
C VAL A 294 14.64 1.95 -13.49
N PRO A 295 15.43 1.38 -12.57
CA PRO A 295 15.51 -0.07 -12.42
C PRO A 295 14.17 -0.72 -12.07
N ILE A 296 13.33 -0.06 -11.28
CA ILE A 296 11.97 -0.52 -10.97
C ILE A 296 11.10 -0.48 -12.22
N ILE A 297 11.18 0.61 -13.01
CA ILE A 297 10.48 0.75 -14.30
C ILE A 297 10.90 -0.37 -15.27
N LYS A 298 12.21 -0.59 -15.44
CA LYS A 298 12.76 -1.63 -16.31
C LYS A 298 12.34 -3.03 -15.85
N ARG A 299 12.33 -3.29 -14.54
CA ARG A 299 11.90 -4.57 -13.96
C ARG A 299 10.41 -4.84 -14.21
N PHE A 300 9.58 -3.80 -14.11
CA PHE A 300 8.15 -3.85 -14.43
C PHE A 300 7.92 -4.14 -15.92
N ILE A 301 8.52 -3.33 -16.82
CA ILE A 301 8.35 -3.47 -18.27
C ILE A 301 8.82 -4.85 -18.76
N SER A 302 10.03 -5.27 -18.38
CA SER A 302 10.58 -6.58 -18.78
C SER A 302 9.72 -7.75 -18.27
N GLY A 303 9.19 -7.67 -17.05
CA GLY A 303 8.30 -8.70 -16.52
C GLY A 303 6.99 -8.83 -17.31
N VAL A 304 6.43 -7.69 -17.74
CA VAL A 304 5.23 -7.64 -18.59
C VAL A 304 5.54 -8.19 -19.99
N GLU A 305 6.67 -7.82 -20.59
CA GLU A 305 7.08 -8.30 -21.92
C GLU A 305 7.35 -9.82 -21.92
N GLU A 306 7.95 -10.36 -20.87
CA GLU A 306 8.31 -11.79 -20.77
C GLU A 306 7.09 -12.68 -20.53
N SER A 307 6.10 -12.23 -19.75
CA SER A 307 5.00 -13.09 -19.28
C SER A 307 3.61 -12.64 -19.73
N GLY A 308 3.50 -11.50 -20.43
CA GLY A 308 2.24 -10.87 -20.81
C GLY A 308 1.46 -10.23 -19.66
N LYS A 309 1.97 -10.32 -18.42
CA LYS A 309 1.32 -9.76 -17.22
C LYS A 309 2.36 -9.34 -16.18
N TYR A 310 1.96 -8.49 -15.24
CA TYR A 310 2.81 -8.16 -14.10
C TYR A 310 2.86 -9.34 -13.11
N SER A 311 4.06 -9.69 -12.65
CA SER A 311 4.30 -10.86 -11.80
C SER A 311 4.66 -10.55 -10.35
N GLY A 312 4.82 -9.27 -9.97
CA GLY A 312 5.17 -8.90 -8.61
C GLY A 312 6.68 -8.82 -8.33
N PHE A 313 7.03 -8.26 -7.18
CA PHE A 313 8.41 -8.27 -6.65
C PHE A 313 8.64 -9.49 -5.75
N CYS A 314 9.86 -10.04 -5.85
CA CYS A 314 10.27 -11.17 -5.05
C CYS A 314 10.53 -10.77 -3.59
N THR A 315 10.34 -11.72 -2.68
CA THR A 315 10.72 -11.58 -1.26
C THR A 315 11.31 -12.89 -0.74
N LEU A 316 12.22 -12.80 0.23
CA LEU A 316 12.68 -13.96 1.00
C LEU A 316 11.59 -14.46 1.96
N GLY A 317 10.61 -13.61 2.29
CA GLY A 317 9.58 -13.91 3.27
C GLY A 317 10.15 -14.10 4.68
N ILE A 318 11.15 -13.31 5.08
CA ILE A 318 11.73 -13.35 6.42
C ILE A 318 11.57 -12.00 7.13
N SER A 319 11.56 -12.04 8.45
CA SER A 319 11.77 -10.86 9.29
C SER A 319 13.12 -11.01 9.97
N CYS A 320 13.87 -9.90 10.01
CA CYS A 320 15.21 -9.88 10.56
C CYS A 320 15.31 -8.90 11.74
N GLN A 321 16.27 -9.14 12.61
CA GLN A 321 16.68 -8.26 13.70
C GLN A 321 18.14 -7.83 13.46
N ALA A 322 18.40 -6.53 13.61
CA ALA A 322 19.75 -5.98 13.55
C ALA A 322 20.65 -6.57 14.67
N THR A 323 21.93 -6.76 14.36
CA THR A 323 22.91 -7.39 15.25
C THR A 323 23.96 -6.40 15.76
N GLU A 324 23.63 -5.11 15.86
CA GLU A 324 24.56 -4.05 16.29
C GLU A 324 25.08 -4.26 17.72
N ASN A 325 24.28 -4.89 18.58
CA ASN A 325 24.67 -5.23 19.95
C ASN A 325 25.75 -6.32 19.96
N ILE A 326 26.89 -6.04 20.60
CA ILE A 326 28.05 -6.94 20.65
C ILE A 326 27.71 -8.26 21.36
N GLN A 327 26.99 -8.19 22.49
CA GLN A 327 26.64 -9.37 23.28
C GLN A 327 25.70 -10.32 22.51
N LEU A 328 24.81 -9.78 21.68
CA LEU A 328 24.00 -10.57 20.76
C LEU A 328 24.89 -11.34 19.79
N ARG A 329 25.86 -10.66 19.15
CA ARG A 329 26.79 -11.30 18.22
C ARG A 329 27.62 -12.40 18.88
N GLU A 330 28.15 -12.14 20.07
CA GLU A 330 28.90 -13.11 20.86
C GLU A 330 28.05 -14.33 21.24
N CYS A 331 26.78 -14.12 21.63
CA CYS A 331 25.83 -15.18 21.97
C CYS A 331 25.60 -16.15 20.79
N PHE A 332 25.53 -15.62 19.56
CA PHE A 332 25.36 -16.41 18.33
C PHE A 332 26.68 -16.89 17.70
N GLY A 333 27.81 -16.65 18.37
CA GLY A 333 29.13 -17.13 17.92
C GLY A 333 29.68 -16.40 16.71
N MET A 334 29.24 -15.15 16.46
CA MET A 334 29.80 -14.33 15.39
C MET A 334 31.21 -13.85 15.77
N ARG A 335 32.17 -14.05 14.87
CA ARG A 335 33.52 -13.50 15.01
C ARG A 335 33.49 -11.96 14.87
N PRO A 336 34.48 -11.22 15.39
CA PRO A 336 34.50 -9.76 15.32
C PRO A 336 34.46 -9.17 13.90
N ASP A 337 34.93 -9.92 12.90
CA ASP A 337 34.94 -9.56 11.48
C ASP A 337 33.60 -9.86 10.77
N MET A 338 32.72 -10.66 11.39
CA MET A 338 31.45 -11.04 10.79
C MET A 338 30.40 -9.96 10.97
N THR A 339 29.59 -9.78 9.93
CA THR A 339 28.39 -8.96 9.97
C THR A 339 27.19 -9.70 9.42
N GLY A 340 25.99 -9.31 9.83
CA GLY A 340 24.76 -9.88 9.29
C GLY A 340 23.53 -9.57 10.14
N VAL A 341 22.40 -10.16 9.79
CA VAL A 341 21.12 -9.96 10.50
C VAL A 341 20.55 -11.26 11.02
N LEU A 342 19.93 -11.21 12.21
CA LEU A 342 19.33 -12.37 12.88
C LEU A 342 17.94 -12.66 12.30
N VAL A 343 17.71 -13.87 11.80
CA VAL A 343 16.41 -14.32 11.28
C VAL A 343 15.45 -14.56 12.45
N SER A 344 14.43 -13.71 12.59
CA SER A 344 13.48 -13.76 13.71
C SER A 344 12.16 -14.44 13.36
N ARG A 345 11.72 -14.35 12.10
CA ARG A 345 10.49 -14.98 11.60
C ARG A 345 10.66 -15.40 10.15
N ILE A 346 10.03 -16.50 9.76
CA ILE A 346 10.01 -16.99 8.38
C ILE A 346 8.56 -17.27 7.98
N ASN A 347 8.16 -16.76 6.81
CA ASN A 347 6.86 -16.99 6.22
C ASN A 347 6.74 -18.47 5.80
N PRO A 348 5.73 -19.23 6.26
CA PRO A 348 5.58 -20.64 5.93
C PRO A 348 5.47 -20.93 4.43
N LEU A 349 5.04 -19.95 3.63
CA LEU A 349 4.92 -20.07 2.19
C LEU A 349 6.18 -19.64 1.43
N SER A 350 7.24 -19.15 2.08
CA SER A 350 8.50 -18.89 1.37
C SER A 350 9.35 -20.16 1.24
N ASP A 351 10.17 -20.25 0.20
CA ASP A 351 11.14 -21.35 0.09
C ASP A 351 12.17 -21.31 1.22
N ALA A 352 12.46 -20.10 1.73
CA ALA A 352 13.29 -19.89 2.91
C ALA A 352 12.81 -20.70 4.13
N HIS A 353 11.51 -21.00 4.26
CA HIS A 353 11.00 -21.82 5.36
C HIS A 353 11.57 -23.25 5.41
N ARG A 354 12.01 -23.78 4.26
CA ARG A 354 12.55 -25.15 4.16
C ARG A 354 14.04 -25.21 4.49
N ILE A 355 14.75 -24.11 4.29
CA ILE A 355 16.22 -24.07 4.31
C ILE A 355 16.78 -23.23 5.46
N LEU A 356 16.10 -22.14 5.82
CA LEU A 356 16.46 -21.26 6.94
C LEU A 356 15.75 -21.71 8.21
N LYS A 357 16.32 -21.34 9.34
CA LYS A 357 15.76 -21.55 10.66
C LYS A 357 15.69 -20.22 11.39
N LYS A 358 14.77 -20.14 12.33
CA LYS A 358 14.82 -19.09 13.34
C LYS A 358 16.20 -19.15 14.00
N ASP A 359 16.76 -17.97 14.27
CA ASP A 359 18.03 -17.76 14.93
C ASP A 359 19.29 -18.01 14.06
N ASP A 360 19.12 -18.27 12.76
CA ASP A 360 20.22 -18.14 11.80
C ASP A 360 20.65 -16.66 11.68
N ILE A 361 21.95 -16.40 11.49
CA ILE A 361 22.43 -15.07 11.07
C ILE A 361 22.63 -15.08 9.55
N LEU A 362 21.91 -14.24 8.81
CA LEU A 362 22.15 -14.05 7.38
C LEU A 362 23.35 -13.12 7.19
N LEU A 363 24.44 -13.66 6.63
CA LEU A 363 25.72 -12.98 6.46
C LEU A 363 25.86 -12.35 5.06
N GLU A 364 25.48 -13.10 4.01
CA GLU A 364 25.62 -12.66 2.62
C GLU A 364 24.40 -13.08 1.79
N PHE A 365 24.08 -12.27 0.78
CA PHE A 365 23.10 -12.57 -0.26
C PHE A 365 23.79 -12.44 -1.62
N ASP A 366 23.84 -13.51 -2.41
CA ASP A 366 24.57 -13.61 -3.68
C ASP A 366 26.03 -13.10 -3.58
N GLY A 367 26.72 -13.45 -2.48
CA GLY A 367 28.09 -13.02 -2.21
C GLY A 367 28.23 -11.55 -1.78
N VAL A 368 27.12 -10.81 -1.66
CA VAL A 368 27.12 -9.43 -1.14
C VAL A 368 27.00 -9.47 0.39
N PRO A 369 27.98 -8.93 1.14
CA PRO A 369 27.94 -8.94 2.60
C PRO A 369 26.88 -8.00 3.17
N ILE A 370 26.11 -8.51 4.12
CA ILE A 370 25.08 -7.79 4.85
C ILE A 370 25.67 -7.27 6.16
N ALA A 371 25.49 -5.98 6.43
CA ALA A 371 25.93 -5.36 7.67
C ALA A 371 24.99 -5.66 8.85
N ASN A 372 25.44 -5.32 10.06
CA ASN A 372 24.69 -5.54 11.29
C ASN A 372 23.35 -4.78 11.36
N ASP A 373 23.21 -3.71 10.59
CA ASP A 373 22.00 -2.91 10.43
C ASP A 373 21.08 -3.41 9.29
N GLY A 374 21.46 -4.48 8.58
CA GLY A 374 20.72 -5.01 7.44
C GLY A 374 20.99 -4.31 6.12
N THR A 375 22.00 -3.43 6.05
CA THR A 375 22.35 -2.77 4.80
C THR A 375 23.44 -3.51 4.01
N VAL A 376 23.45 -3.32 2.70
CA VAL A 376 24.47 -3.79 1.75
C VAL A 376 25.11 -2.60 1.04
N PRO A 377 26.35 -2.74 0.53
CA PRO A 377 26.94 -1.73 -0.34
C PRO A 377 26.06 -1.48 -1.58
N PHE A 378 25.82 -0.21 -1.92
CA PHE A 378 25.01 0.16 -3.08
C PHE A 378 25.86 0.82 -4.17
N ARG A 379 26.32 2.06 -3.92
CA ARG A 379 27.12 2.86 -4.87
C ARG A 379 28.07 3.76 -4.11
N ASN A 380 29.32 3.89 -4.56
CA ASN A 380 30.32 4.73 -3.90
C ASN A 380 30.40 4.44 -2.38
N ARG A 381 29.88 5.35 -1.55
CA ARG A 381 29.82 5.24 -0.08
C ARG A 381 28.40 5.04 0.46
N GLU A 382 27.41 4.88 -0.43
CA GLU A 382 26.01 4.67 -0.09
C GLU A 382 25.73 3.20 0.24
N ARG A 383 24.75 3.00 1.12
CA ARG A 383 24.28 1.69 1.56
C ARG A 383 22.76 1.66 1.45
N ILE A 384 22.21 0.49 1.12
CA ILE A 384 20.77 0.25 0.99
C ILE A 384 20.39 -1.04 1.72
N THR A 385 19.14 -1.22 2.11
CA THR A 385 18.72 -2.50 2.73
C THR A 385 18.92 -3.67 1.77
N PHE A 386 19.26 -4.85 2.29
CA PHE A 386 19.47 -6.03 1.46
C PHE A 386 18.21 -6.47 0.70
N ASP A 387 17.01 -6.09 1.15
CA ASP A 387 15.73 -6.32 0.44
C ASP A 387 15.74 -5.77 -0.99
N HIS A 388 16.55 -4.73 -1.27
CA HIS A 388 16.75 -4.24 -2.62
C HIS A 388 17.30 -5.34 -3.55
N LEU A 389 18.30 -6.11 -3.11
CA LEU A 389 18.86 -7.20 -3.91
C LEU A 389 17.81 -8.28 -4.20
N VAL A 390 16.96 -8.57 -3.22
CA VAL A 390 15.90 -9.58 -3.32
C VAL A 390 14.81 -9.14 -4.28
N SER A 391 14.33 -7.89 -4.15
CA SER A 391 13.24 -7.36 -4.97
C SER A 391 13.61 -7.28 -6.46
N MET A 392 14.88 -7.03 -6.78
CA MET A 392 15.34 -6.95 -8.17
C MET A 392 15.41 -8.31 -8.88
N LYS A 393 15.30 -9.43 -8.15
CA LYS A 393 15.30 -10.79 -8.72
C LYS A 393 14.05 -11.08 -9.53
N LYS A 394 14.17 -12.00 -10.49
CA LYS A 394 13.02 -12.53 -11.22
C LYS A 394 12.30 -13.61 -10.41
N PRO A 395 10.98 -13.82 -10.60
CA PRO A 395 10.29 -14.93 -9.95
C PRO A 395 10.91 -16.25 -10.41
N GLU A 396 11.01 -17.19 -9.49
CA GLU A 396 11.64 -18.50 -9.67
C GLU A 396 13.18 -18.46 -9.88
N GLU A 397 13.80 -17.29 -9.72
CA GLU A 397 15.27 -17.19 -9.70
C GLU A 397 15.82 -17.71 -8.36
N THR A 398 16.93 -18.45 -8.42
CA THR A 398 17.65 -18.92 -7.24
C THR A 398 18.70 -17.89 -6.79
N ALA A 399 18.80 -17.66 -5.49
CA ALA A 399 19.84 -16.87 -4.86
C ALA A 399 20.64 -17.72 -3.86
N VAL A 400 21.90 -17.36 -3.64
CA VAL A 400 22.79 -18.01 -2.68
C VAL A 400 22.79 -17.20 -1.39
N LEU A 401 22.44 -17.85 -0.28
CA LEU A 401 22.48 -17.28 1.06
C LEU A 401 23.67 -17.87 1.81
N LYS A 402 24.48 -17.02 2.43
CA LYS A 402 25.46 -17.46 3.42
C LYS A 402 24.94 -17.16 4.80
N VAL A 403 24.87 -18.17 5.65
CA VAL A 403 24.33 -18.05 7.02
C VAL A 403 25.30 -18.57 8.06
N LEU A 404 25.24 -18.01 9.27
CA LEU A 404 25.81 -18.60 10.46
C LEU A 404 24.71 -19.37 11.21
N ARG A 405 24.91 -20.69 11.37
CA ARG A 405 24.02 -21.56 12.12
C ARG A 405 24.84 -22.35 13.13
N ASP A 406 24.46 -22.25 14.40
CA ASP A 406 25.18 -22.91 15.51
C ASP A 406 26.70 -22.62 15.49
N GLY A 407 27.06 -21.37 15.16
CA GLY A 407 28.46 -20.92 15.04
C GLY A 407 29.22 -21.42 13.81
N LYS A 408 28.55 -22.07 12.85
CA LYS A 408 29.15 -22.58 11.61
C LYS A 408 28.55 -21.92 10.38
N GLU A 409 29.41 -21.49 9.46
CA GLU A 409 28.99 -20.93 8.18
C GLU A 409 28.40 -22.03 7.28
N GLN A 410 27.28 -21.74 6.63
CA GLN A 410 26.60 -22.62 5.66
C GLN A 410 26.18 -21.80 4.45
N GLU A 411 26.33 -22.37 3.26
CA GLU A 411 25.75 -21.83 2.03
C GLU A 411 24.47 -22.58 1.70
N LEU A 412 23.41 -21.84 1.39
CA LEU A 412 22.07 -22.35 1.14
C LEU A 412 21.52 -21.70 -0.13
N ASN A 413 20.88 -22.48 -0.99
CA ASN A 413 20.19 -21.96 -2.18
C ASN A 413 18.72 -21.74 -1.85
N VAL A 414 18.20 -20.57 -2.22
CA VAL A 414 16.79 -20.20 -2.04
C VAL A 414 16.16 -19.83 -3.36
N THR A 415 14.98 -20.35 -3.66
CA THR A 415 14.19 -19.89 -4.81
C THR A 415 13.26 -18.76 -4.38
N LEU A 416 13.32 -17.65 -5.11
CA LEU A 416 12.59 -16.44 -4.78
C LEU A 416 11.28 -16.34 -5.55
N ARG A 417 10.24 -15.90 -4.85
CA ARG A 417 8.93 -15.64 -5.45
C ARG A 417 8.21 -14.51 -4.73
N PRO A 418 7.28 -13.82 -5.41
CA PRO A 418 6.30 -12.98 -4.74
C PRO A 418 5.48 -13.81 -3.74
N LEU A 419 5.13 -13.21 -2.61
CA LEU A 419 4.30 -13.82 -1.58
C LEU A 419 3.02 -13.03 -1.40
N GLN A 420 1.89 -13.73 -1.33
CA GLN A 420 0.60 -13.13 -1.03
C GLN A 420 0.39 -13.12 0.49
N PRO A 421 -0.04 -11.98 1.08
CA PRO A 421 -0.41 -11.93 2.49
C PRO A 421 -1.70 -12.71 2.73
N LEU A 422 -1.90 -13.19 3.96
CA LEU A 422 -3.14 -13.86 4.37
C LEU A 422 -4.36 -12.92 4.25
N VAL A 423 -4.17 -11.67 4.65
CA VAL A 423 -5.16 -10.60 4.49
C VAL A 423 -4.60 -9.60 3.48
N PRO A 424 -5.15 -9.56 2.25
CA PRO A 424 -4.73 -8.62 1.21
C PRO A 424 -4.82 -7.17 1.70
N VAL A 425 -3.72 -6.43 1.52
CA VAL A 425 -3.59 -5.03 1.96
C VAL A 425 -4.32 -4.08 1.01
N HIS A 426 -4.23 -4.34 -0.29
CA HIS A 426 -4.95 -3.63 -1.33
C HIS A 426 -5.52 -4.62 -2.36
N GLN A 427 -6.66 -4.26 -2.95
CA GLN A 427 -7.32 -5.01 -4.02
C GLN A 427 -7.92 -3.99 -5.00
N PHE A 428 -7.11 -3.59 -5.98
CA PHE A 428 -7.55 -2.72 -7.07
C PHE A 428 -7.88 -3.57 -8.29
N ASP A 429 -8.72 -3.01 -9.17
CA ASP A 429 -9.08 -3.58 -10.48
C ASP A 429 -9.69 -4.98 -10.39
N LYS A 430 -10.16 -5.37 -9.18
CA LYS A 430 -10.77 -6.65 -8.89
C LYS A 430 -11.99 -6.46 -7.99
N LEU A 431 -13.10 -7.07 -8.38
CA LEU A 431 -14.30 -7.11 -7.54
C LEU A 431 -14.08 -8.06 -6.34
N PRO A 432 -14.53 -7.67 -5.14
CA PRO A 432 -14.41 -8.51 -3.95
C PRO A 432 -15.27 -9.77 -4.09
N SER A 433 -14.69 -10.92 -3.75
CA SER A 433 -15.41 -12.19 -3.74
C SER A 433 -16.45 -12.20 -2.61
N TYR A 434 -17.65 -12.72 -2.88
CA TYR A 434 -18.70 -12.86 -1.86
C TYR A 434 -19.59 -14.06 -2.12
N TYR A 435 -20.17 -14.60 -1.05
CA TYR A 435 -21.16 -15.67 -1.10
C TYR A 435 -22.30 -15.39 -0.13
N ILE A 436 -23.54 -15.53 -0.56
CA ILE A 436 -24.74 -15.31 0.23
C ILE A 436 -25.55 -16.60 0.28
N PHE A 437 -25.81 -17.08 1.50
CA PHE A 437 -26.68 -18.23 1.73
C PHE A 437 -27.64 -17.93 2.86
N ALA A 438 -28.95 -18.03 2.61
CA ALA A 438 -30.02 -17.71 3.57
C ALA A 438 -29.88 -16.33 4.25
N GLY A 439 -29.33 -15.36 3.52
CA GLY A 439 -29.07 -13.99 3.98
C GLY A 439 -27.78 -13.79 4.77
N PHE A 440 -27.03 -14.85 5.09
CA PHE A 440 -25.69 -14.73 5.65
C PHE A 440 -24.71 -14.34 4.54
N VAL A 441 -24.01 -13.21 4.72
CA VAL A 441 -23.06 -12.68 3.74
C VAL A 441 -21.64 -13.06 4.14
N PHE A 442 -21.01 -13.91 3.36
CA PHE A 442 -19.64 -14.38 3.57
C PHE A 442 -18.68 -13.71 2.60
N ILE A 443 -17.56 -13.19 3.12
CA ILE A 443 -16.49 -12.56 2.35
C ILE A 443 -15.12 -12.99 2.90
N PRO A 444 -14.04 -12.99 2.09
CA PRO A 444 -12.70 -13.05 2.64
C PRO A 444 -12.38 -11.71 3.33
N LEU A 445 -11.73 -11.76 4.49
CA LEU A 445 -11.22 -10.57 5.15
C LEU A 445 -10.10 -9.96 4.32
N THR A 446 -10.21 -8.67 4.05
CA THR A 446 -9.21 -7.84 3.36
C THR A 446 -9.03 -6.55 4.14
N GLN A 447 -7.88 -5.87 4.02
CA GLN A 447 -7.74 -4.54 4.61
C GLN A 447 -8.67 -3.49 3.98
N PRO A 448 -8.97 -3.52 2.65
CA PRO A 448 -10.00 -2.66 2.09
C PRO A 448 -11.38 -2.81 2.76
N TYR A 449 -11.76 -4.02 3.20
CA TYR A 449 -12.95 -4.20 4.03
C TYR A 449 -12.83 -3.47 5.38
N LEU A 450 -11.67 -3.54 6.04
CA LEU A 450 -11.43 -2.81 7.28
C LEU A 450 -11.42 -1.29 7.06
N HIS A 451 -10.93 -0.81 5.92
CA HIS A 451 -10.91 0.62 5.58
C HIS A 451 -12.31 1.22 5.40
N GLU A 452 -13.35 0.41 5.16
CA GLU A 452 -14.74 0.91 5.12
C GLU A 452 -15.22 1.43 6.49
N PHE A 453 -14.52 1.12 7.59
CA PHE A 453 -14.78 1.69 8.93
C PHE A 453 -14.25 3.14 9.10
N GLY A 454 -13.70 3.74 8.04
CA GLY A 454 -13.25 5.13 7.98
C GLY A 454 -11.74 5.31 8.09
N GLU A 455 -11.28 6.56 8.10
CA GLU A 455 -9.84 6.89 8.14
C GLU A 455 -9.13 6.31 9.38
N ASP A 456 -9.82 6.27 10.53
CA ASP A 456 -9.33 5.69 11.78
C ASP A 456 -9.72 4.21 11.96
N TRP A 457 -9.79 3.46 10.85
CA TRP A 457 -10.20 2.05 10.84
C TRP A 457 -9.43 1.20 11.85
N TYR A 458 -8.18 1.52 12.13
CA TYR A 458 -7.37 0.79 13.10
C TYR A 458 -8.01 0.77 14.49
N ASN A 459 -8.68 1.86 14.87
CA ASN A 459 -9.36 2.00 16.16
C ASN A 459 -10.87 1.74 16.08
N THR A 460 -11.50 1.94 14.91
CA THR A 460 -12.96 1.78 14.74
C THR A 460 -13.39 0.39 14.27
N SER A 461 -12.52 -0.34 13.56
CA SER A 461 -12.81 -1.70 13.11
C SER A 461 -12.75 -2.72 14.26
N PRO A 462 -13.38 -3.90 14.12
CA PRO A 462 -13.33 -4.94 15.12
C PRO A 462 -11.90 -5.36 15.44
N ARG A 463 -11.46 -5.09 16.67
CA ARG A 463 -10.08 -5.35 17.12
C ARG A 463 -9.59 -6.76 16.82
N ARG A 464 -10.46 -7.77 16.93
CA ARG A 464 -10.13 -9.16 16.60
C ARG A 464 -9.77 -9.35 15.13
N LEU A 465 -10.47 -8.70 14.19
CA LEU A 465 -10.15 -8.78 12.76
C LEU A 465 -8.89 -7.98 12.44
N CYS A 466 -8.75 -6.79 13.03
CA CYS A 466 -7.58 -5.93 12.86
C CYS A 466 -6.28 -6.61 13.33
N GLU A 467 -6.27 -7.21 14.52
CA GLU A 467 -5.08 -7.92 15.05
C GLU A 467 -4.64 -9.06 14.14
N ARG A 468 -5.59 -9.76 13.51
CA ARG A 468 -5.31 -10.87 12.60
C ARG A 468 -4.80 -10.40 11.25
N ALA A 469 -5.42 -9.37 10.69
CA ALA A 469 -5.00 -8.74 9.45
C ALA A 469 -3.55 -8.24 9.49
N LEU A 470 -3.07 -7.82 10.66
CA LEU A 470 -1.74 -7.25 10.84
C LEU A 470 -0.65 -8.26 11.25
N ARG A 471 -1.03 -9.43 11.80
CA ARG A 471 -0.05 -10.32 12.48
C ARG A 471 -0.03 -11.77 11.98
N GLU A 472 -1.14 -12.26 11.44
CA GLU A 472 -1.26 -13.64 10.97
C GLU A 472 -0.61 -13.80 9.60
N LEU A 473 0.08 -14.92 9.41
CA LEU A 473 0.68 -15.33 8.14
C LEU A 473 -0.09 -16.53 7.58
N PRO A 474 -0.17 -16.67 6.26
CA PRO A 474 -0.83 -17.83 5.67
C PRO A 474 -0.01 -19.09 5.97
N LYS A 475 -0.71 -20.18 6.24
CA LYS A 475 -0.14 -21.51 6.48
C LYS A 475 -0.22 -22.36 5.23
N LYS A 476 -1.23 -22.13 4.37
CA LYS A 476 -1.43 -22.84 3.10
C LYS A 476 -1.56 -21.86 1.93
N PRO A 477 -1.14 -22.23 0.71
CA PRO A 477 -1.43 -21.45 -0.49
C PRO A 477 -2.95 -21.24 -0.65
N GLY A 478 -3.36 -20.01 -0.92
CA GLY A 478 -4.78 -19.67 -1.14
C GLY A 478 -5.65 -19.68 0.12
N GLU A 479 -5.05 -19.75 1.32
CA GLU A 479 -5.78 -19.60 2.59
C GLU A 479 -6.40 -18.20 2.69
N GLN A 480 -7.66 -18.13 3.14
CA GLN A 480 -8.35 -16.87 3.40
C GLN A 480 -9.08 -16.94 4.74
N LEU A 481 -9.14 -15.80 5.43
CA LEU A 481 -9.98 -15.64 6.61
C LEU A 481 -11.41 -15.30 6.17
N VAL A 482 -12.26 -16.32 6.05
CA VAL A 482 -13.67 -16.11 5.68
C VAL A 482 -14.46 -15.60 6.86
N ILE A 483 -15.10 -14.44 6.71
CA ILE A 483 -15.93 -13.81 7.74
C ILE A 483 -17.39 -13.75 7.30
N LEU A 484 -18.28 -13.87 8.27
CA LEU A 484 -19.67 -13.43 8.16
C LEU A 484 -19.68 -11.91 8.32
N SER A 485 -19.84 -11.15 7.23
CA SER A 485 -19.82 -9.68 7.32
C SER A 485 -21.09 -9.12 7.92
N GLN A 486 -22.26 -9.66 7.53
CA GLN A 486 -23.57 -9.24 7.98
C GLN A 486 -24.64 -10.32 7.72
N VAL A 487 -25.83 -10.10 8.28
CA VAL A 487 -27.03 -10.93 8.02
C VAL A 487 -28.14 -10.06 7.41
N LEU A 488 -28.55 -10.41 6.20
CA LEU A 488 -29.69 -9.83 5.49
C LEU A 488 -30.99 -10.45 6.02
N MET A 489 -31.91 -9.61 6.50
CA MET A 489 -33.02 -10.07 7.33
C MET A 489 -34.12 -10.83 6.61
N ASP A 490 -34.44 -12.00 7.16
CA ASP A 490 -35.53 -12.86 6.71
C ASP A 490 -35.97 -13.85 7.80
N ASP A 491 -37.18 -14.38 7.67
CA ASP A 491 -37.77 -15.32 8.63
C ASP A 491 -36.86 -16.54 8.88
N ILE A 492 -36.04 -16.94 7.91
CA ILE A 492 -35.12 -18.09 8.03
C ILE A 492 -33.97 -17.86 9.02
N ASN A 493 -33.60 -16.60 9.29
CA ASN A 493 -32.42 -16.25 10.08
C ASN A 493 -32.74 -15.42 11.34
N VAL A 494 -34.01 -15.47 11.77
CA VAL A 494 -34.46 -14.88 13.04
C VAL A 494 -33.64 -15.44 14.21
N GLY A 495 -33.17 -14.55 15.09
CA GLY A 495 -32.27 -14.81 16.20
C GLY A 495 -30.78 -14.62 15.87
N TYR A 496 -30.41 -14.51 14.59
CA TYR A 496 -29.03 -14.33 14.14
C TYR A 496 -28.72 -12.91 13.64
N GLU A 497 -29.64 -11.97 13.80
CA GLU A 497 -29.62 -10.63 13.18
C GLU A 497 -28.43 -9.77 13.55
N ARG A 498 -27.83 -10.04 14.72
CA ARG A 498 -26.70 -9.29 15.25
C ARG A 498 -25.36 -9.99 15.05
N LEU A 499 -25.34 -11.10 14.30
CA LEU A 499 -24.09 -11.76 13.94
C LEU A 499 -23.44 -11.01 12.77
N ALA A 500 -22.26 -10.45 13.01
CA ALA A 500 -21.48 -9.73 12.02
C ALA A 500 -20.02 -9.76 12.45
N GLU A 501 -19.11 -9.66 11.47
CA GLU A 501 -17.66 -9.52 11.67
C GLU A 501 -17.03 -10.71 12.41
N LEU A 502 -17.57 -11.92 12.22
CA LEU A 502 -17.10 -13.16 12.86
C LEU A 502 -16.47 -14.08 11.83
N GLN A 503 -15.33 -14.69 12.14
CA GLN A 503 -14.76 -15.69 11.25
C GLN A 503 -15.57 -16.99 11.30
N VAL A 504 -15.89 -17.53 10.13
CA VAL A 504 -16.39 -18.90 10.00
C VAL A 504 -15.21 -19.86 10.11
N LYS A 505 -15.16 -20.67 11.17
CA LYS A 505 -14.10 -21.66 11.40
C LYS A 505 -14.42 -22.98 10.73
N LYS A 506 -15.67 -23.44 10.87
CA LYS A 506 -16.10 -24.75 10.36
C LYS A 506 -17.51 -24.71 9.78
N VAL A 507 -17.76 -25.62 8.84
CA VAL A 507 -19.09 -25.96 8.34
C VAL A 507 -19.29 -27.47 8.50
N ASN A 508 -20.31 -27.90 9.23
CA ASN A 508 -20.57 -29.30 9.58
C ASN A 508 -19.32 -30.04 10.13
N GLY A 509 -18.50 -29.35 10.93
CA GLY A 509 -17.26 -29.89 11.50
C GLY A 509 -16.03 -29.87 10.57
N VAL A 510 -16.19 -29.53 9.29
CA VAL A 510 -15.09 -29.37 8.32
C VAL A 510 -14.49 -27.97 8.44
N GLU A 511 -13.16 -27.86 8.51
CA GLU A 511 -12.46 -26.57 8.58
C GLU A 511 -12.54 -25.79 7.27
N VAL A 512 -12.85 -24.50 7.37
CA VAL A 512 -12.92 -23.59 6.22
C VAL A 512 -11.52 -23.11 5.87
N GLU A 513 -11.11 -23.31 4.61
CA GLU A 513 -9.78 -22.92 4.11
C GLU A 513 -9.80 -21.57 3.38
N ASN A 514 -10.86 -21.32 2.60
CA ASN A 514 -11.09 -20.07 1.86
C ASN A 514 -12.56 -19.96 1.44
N LEU A 515 -12.95 -18.85 0.80
CA LEU A 515 -14.36 -18.61 0.46
C LEU A 515 -14.90 -19.62 -0.56
N LYS A 516 -14.08 -20.01 -1.54
CA LYS A 516 -14.48 -21.04 -2.52
C LYS A 516 -14.72 -22.39 -1.85
N HIS A 517 -13.87 -22.78 -0.89
CA HIS A 517 -14.06 -23.99 -0.10
C HIS A 517 -15.34 -23.90 0.76
N LEU A 518 -15.62 -22.76 1.40
CA LEU A 518 -16.88 -22.57 2.13
C LEU A 518 -18.10 -22.75 1.21
N CYS A 519 -18.09 -22.10 0.04
CA CYS A 519 -19.15 -22.23 -0.96
C CYS A 519 -19.37 -23.70 -1.35
N SER A 520 -18.28 -24.42 -1.67
CA SER A 520 -18.33 -25.83 -2.04
C SER A 520 -18.93 -26.73 -0.94
N ILE A 521 -18.55 -26.54 0.33
CA ILE A 521 -19.11 -27.32 1.45
C ILE A 521 -20.61 -27.06 1.60
N VAL A 522 -21.04 -25.80 1.48
CA VAL A 522 -22.46 -25.44 1.62
C VAL A 522 -23.29 -25.97 0.46
N GLU A 523 -22.85 -25.75 -0.79
CA GLU A 523 -23.59 -26.17 -1.99
C GLU A 523 -23.64 -27.71 -2.15
N SER A 524 -22.64 -28.43 -1.64
CA SER A 524 -22.61 -29.91 -1.64
C SER A 524 -23.26 -30.56 -0.42
N CYS A 525 -23.88 -29.77 0.48
CA CYS A 525 -24.48 -30.29 1.69
C CYS A 525 -25.63 -31.28 1.38
N THR A 526 -25.53 -32.48 1.97
CA THR A 526 -26.56 -33.54 1.87
C THR A 526 -27.27 -33.79 3.20
N GLU A 527 -26.81 -33.16 4.28
CA GLU A 527 -27.39 -33.28 5.62
C GLU A 527 -28.69 -32.45 5.73
N GLU A 528 -29.57 -32.84 6.65
CA GLU A 528 -30.81 -32.06 6.90
C GLU A 528 -30.49 -30.65 7.41
N ASN A 529 -29.46 -30.56 8.25
CA ASN A 529 -29.05 -29.32 8.90
C ASN A 529 -27.66 -28.89 8.42
N LEU A 530 -27.50 -27.60 8.25
CA LEU A 530 -26.23 -26.94 8.01
C LEU A 530 -25.83 -26.21 9.29
N ARG A 531 -24.61 -26.43 9.76
CA ARG A 531 -24.04 -25.83 10.96
C ARG A 531 -22.78 -25.04 10.60
N PHE A 532 -22.75 -23.77 10.95
CA PHE A 532 -21.54 -22.95 10.92
C PHE A 532 -21.03 -22.74 12.35
N ASP A 533 -19.75 -23.04 12.59
CA ASP A 533 -19.07 -22.75 13.85
C ASP A 533 -18.23 -21.48 13.68
N LEU A 534 -18.48 -20.48 14.54
CA LEU A 534 -17.84 -19.18 14.50
C LEU A 534 -16.64 -19.10 15.45
N ASP A 535 -15.78 -18.11 15.26
CA ASP A 535 -14.57 -17.92 16.07
C ASP A 535 -14.81 -17.46 17.51
N ASP A 536 -16.04 -17.07 17.83
CA ASP A 536 -16.45 -16.67 19.17
C ASP A 536 -17.33 -17.70 19.89
N GLU A 537 -17.20 -18.96 19.48
CA GLU A 537 -17.89 -20.15 20.03
C GLU A 537 -19.40 -20.20 19.73
N ARG A 538 -19.97 -19.16 19.09
CA ARG A 538 -21.36 -19.21 18.62
C ARG A 538 -21.49 -20.10 17.40
N VAL A 539 -22.72 -20.57 17.19
CA VAL A 539 -23.08 -21.45 16.08
C VAL A 539 -24.32 -20.94 15.36
N ILE A 540 -24.35 -21.13 14.06
CA ILE A 540 -25.55 -20.91 13.23
C ILE A 540 -26.01 -22.29 12.75
N VAL A 541 -27.27 -22.63 12.99
CA VAL A 541 -27.88 -23.88 12.51
C VAL A 541 -29.11 -23.56 11.69
N LEU A 542 -29.18 -24.11 10.47
CA LEU A 542 -30.26 -23.93 9.53
C LEU A 542 -30.70 -25.27 8.95
N LYS A 543 -32.00 -25.44 8.67
CA LYS A 543 -32.45 -26.54 7.80
C LYS A 543 -32.04 -26.24 6.36
N TYR A 544 -31.20 -27.08 5.78
CA TYR A 544 -30.52 -26.79 4.51
C TYR A 544 -31.49 -26.48 3.37
N GLN A 545 -32.53 -27.31 3.17
CA GLN A 545 -33.50 -27.11 2.10
C GLN A 545 -34.29 -25.79 2.24
N ASN A 546 -34.69 -25.44 3.47
CA ASN A 546 -35.38 -24.18 3.73
C ASN A 546 -34.46 -22.97 3.51
N ALA A 547 -33.20 -23.09 3.93
CA ALA A 547 -32.18 -22.07 3.75
C ALA A 547 -31.88 -21.80 2.27
N ARG A 548 -31.75 -22.87 1.47
CA ARG A 548 -31.56 -22.79 0.02
C ARG A 548 -32.72 -22.06 -0.67
N LEU A 549 -33.97 -22.44 -0.37
CA LEU A 549 -35.17 -21.78 -0.91
C LEU A 549 -35.29 -20.30 -0.46
N ALA A 550 -34.90 -20.01 0.78
CA ALA A 550 -34.95 -18.64 1.31
C ALA A 550 -33.94 -17.71 0.61
N THR A 551 -32.81 -18.23 0.12
CA THR A 551 -31.75 -17.43 -0.51
C THR A 551 -32.30 -16.57 -1.64
N SER A 552 -33.02 -17.14 -2.61
CA SER A 552 -33.60 -16.38 -3.73
C SER A 552 -34.60 -15.30 -3.27
N ARG A 553 -35.38 -15.57 -2.21
CA ARG A 553 -36.29 -14.60 -1.61
C ARG A 553 -35.53 -13.42 -0.99
N VAL A 554 -34.46 -13.70 -0.26
CA VAL A 554 -33.61 -12.68 0.37
C VAL A 554 -32.97 -11.78 -0.69
N LEU A 555 -32.35 -12.38 -1.72
CA LEU A 555 -31.70 -11.61 -2.79
C LEU A 555 -32.69 -10.66 -3.48
N LYS A 556 -33.90 -11.15 -3.80
CA LYS A 556 -34.96 -10.32 -4.39
C LYS A 556 -35.39 -9.18 -3.47
N ARG A 557 -35.56 -9.43 -2.16
CA ARG A 557 -35.94 -8.41 -1.17
C ARG A 557 -34.89 -7.31 -1.05
N HIS A 558 -33.61 -7.70 -1.06
CA HIS A 558 -32.48 -6.78 -0.90
C HIS A 558 -31.93 -6.23 -2.23
N ARG A 559 -32.54 -6.59 -3.37
CA ARG A 559 -32.14 -6.17 -4.72
C ARG A 559 -30.69 -6.52 -5.05
N ILE A 560 -30.29 -7.73 -4.65
CA ILE A 560 -28.94 -8.25 -4.90
C ILE A 560 -28.99 -9.07 -6.20
N PRO A 561 -28.11 -8.78 -7.17
CA PRO A 561 -28.19 -9.39 -8.51
C PRO A 561 -27.87 -10.89 -8.50
N SER A 562 -26.94 -11.34 -7.66
CA SER A 562 -26.49 -12.74 -7.59
C SER A 562 -26.18 -13.15 -6.15
N ALA A 563 -26.37 -14.44 -5.84
CA ALA A 563 -26.00 -15.04 -4.57
C ALA A 563 -24.48 -15.02 -4.34
N MET A 564 -23.69 -15.02 -5.40
CA MET A 564 -22.23 -15.10 -5.31
C MET A 564 -21.53 -14.30 -6.41
N SER A 565 -20.29 -13.92 -6.14
CA SER A 565 -19.40 -13.32 -7.14
C SER A 565 -19.03 -14.31 -8.24
N SER A 566 -18.70 -13.79 -9.43
CA SER A 566 -18.45 -14.60 -10.63
C SER A 566 -17.27 -15.57 -10.49
N ASP A 567 -16.29 -15.27 -9.65
CA ASP A 567 -15.12 -16.12 -9.39
C ASP A 567 -15.44 -17.38 -8.58
N LEU A 568 -16.64 -17.46 -7.98
CA LEU A 568 -17.11 -18.63 -7.24
C LEU A 568 -18.01 -19.54 -8.08
N ILE A 569 -18.47 -19.09 -9.25
CA ILE A 569 -19.28 -19.90 -10.15
C ILE A 569 -18.34 -20.87 -10.86
N ASP A 570 -18.49 -22.18 -10.61
CA ASP A 570 -17.75 -23.19 -11.35
C ASP A 570 -18.16 -23.15 -12.84
N GLU A 571 -17.20 -23.28 -13.76
CA GLU A 571 -17.41 -23.16 -15.21
C GLU A 571 -18.50 -24.11 -15.75
N GLN A 572 -18.79 -25.21 -15.06
CA GLN A 572 -19.86 -26.14 -15.43
C GLN A 572 -21.28 -25.61 -15.18
N THR A 573 -21.45 -24.71 -14.20
CA THR A 573 -22.75 -24.14 -13.83
C THR A 573 -23.12 -22.94 -14.71
N ALA A 574 -22.12 -22.20 -15.20
CA ALA A 574 -22.29 -21.03 -16.08
C ALA A 574 -22.98 -21.38 -17.42
N ASN A 575 -22.73 -22.57 -17.96
CA ASN A 575 -23.40 -23.05 -19.17
C ASN A 575 -24.88 -23.42 -18.95
N GLY A 576 -25.27 -23.79 -17.72
CA GLY A 576 -26.66 -24.11 -17.38
C GLY A 576 -27.56 -22.87 -17.22
N GLU A 577 -27.00 -21.74 -16.76
CA GLU A 577 -27.76 -20.49 -16.63
C GLU A 577 -27.90 -19.73 -17.95
N MET A 578 -26.93 -19.84 -18.88
CA MET A 578 -27.08 -19.27 -20.22
C MET A 578 -28.20 -19.96 -21.03
N GLU A 579 -28.32 -21.29 -20.97
CA GLU A 579 -29.41 -22.01 -21.66
C GLU A 579 -30.81 -21.70 -21.07
N ALA A 580 -30.90 -21.45 -19.76
CA ALA A 580 -32.14 -21.05 -19.11
C ALA A 580 -32.54 -19.60 -19.43
N SER A 581 -31.58 -18.69 -19.65
CA SER A 581 -31.86 -17.29 -20.02
C SER A 581 -32.27 -17.10 -21.49
N CYS A 582 -31.92 -18.03 -22.37
CA CYS A 582 -32.33 -18.00 -23.78
C CYS A 582 -33.69 -18.66 -24.05
N THR A 583 -34.36 -19.21 -23.03
CA THR A 583 -35.64 -19.93 -23.19
C THR A 583 -36.80 -19.37 -22.37
N SER A 584 -36.68 -18.15 -21.82
CA SER A 584 -37.76 -17.47 -21.07
C SER A 584 -38.16 -16.12 -21.64
#